data_AF-A0AA39LZW1-F1
#
_entry.id   AF-A0AA39LZW1-F1
#
_cell.length_a   1.000
_cell.length_b   1.000
_cell.length_c   1.000
_cell.angle_alpha   90.00
_cell.angle_beta   90.00
_cell.angle_gamma   90.00
#
_symmetry.space_group_name_H-M   'P 1'
#
loop_
_entity.id
_entity.type
_entity.pdbx_description
1 polymer ?
#
loop_
_entity_poly.entity_id
_entity_poly.type
_entity_poly.pdbx_seq_one_letter_code
_entity_poly.pdbx_strand_id
1 'polypeptide(L)'
;MLEEGDFYTLEELELLVKVALDALAAAQVNQEINGIDDNEETRLDQIADENDVMDIEDDAERGQSAEATTPPTAEFKSGLWQCQVCQKQMIESHTHSLLKHIGTHENIFCRCPIAGCAKTCRTTSGLRTHLQNYHRLRAADLSAKQHGRLLEGERKFYESARNHLARYFPPGAKLQQQPDHEAST
;
A
#
# COMPACT_ATOMS: atom_id res chain seq x y z
N MET A 1 -41.65 -21.85 -29.56
CA MET A 1 -40.25 -21.38 -29.64
C MET A 1 -39.85 -21.05 -28.21
N LEU A 2 -39.26 -22.01 -27.51
CA LEU A 2 -38.65 -21.80 -26.20
C LEU A 2 -37.16 -21.64 -26.47
N GLU A 3 -36.62 -20.49 -26.06
CA GLU A 3 -35.23 -20.10 -26.28
C GLU A 3 -34.31 -21.06 -25.50
N GLU A 4 -33.28 -21.58 -26.18
CA GLU A 4 -32.27 -22.47 -25.60
C GLU A 4 -31.49 -21.67 -24.56
N GLY A 5 -31.67 -22.01 -23.28
CA GLY A 5 -30.94 -21.39 -22.20
C GLY A 5 -29.50 -21.86 -22.20
N ASP A 6 -28.57 -20.91 -22.26
CA ASP A 6 -27.13 -21.17 -22.12
C ASP A 6 -26.86 -21.86 -20.77
N PHE A 7 -26.56 -23.15 -20.83
CA PHE A 7 -26.20 -23.94 -19.67
C PHE A 7 -24.69 -23.81 -19.47
N TYR A 8 -24.27 -23.16 -18.38
CA TYR A 8 -22.86 -23.05 -18.02
C TYR A 8 -22.27 -24.45 -17.82
N THR A 9 -21.09 -24.68 -18.40
CA THR A 9 -20.34 -25.92 -18.20
C THR A 9 -19.85 -26.03 -16.76
N LEU A 10 -19.58 -27.25 -16.30
CA LEU A 10 -19.04 -27.48 -14.95
C LEU A 10 -17.71 -26.73 -14.72
N GLU A 11 -16.87 -26.63 -15.76
CA GLU A 11 -15.60 -25.90 -15.68
C GLU A 11 -15.81 -24.38 -15.48
N GLU A 12 -16.84 -23.81 -16.12
CA GLU A 12 -17.19 -22.39 -15.95
C GLU A 12 -17.74 -22.10 -14.56
N LEU A 13 -18.54 -23.02 -13.99
CA LEU A 13 -19.03 -22.92 -12.62
C LEU A 13 -17.89 -23.05 -11.61
N GLU A 14 -16.94 -23.97 -11.82
CA GLU A 14 -15.76 -24.10 -10.95
C GLU A 14 -14.89 -22.84 -10.95
N LEU A 15 -14.72 -22.21 -12.12
CA LEU A 15 -13.95 -20.97 -12.23
C LEU A 15 -14.64 -19.81 -11.50
N LEU A 16 -15.97 -19.69 -11.64
CA LEU A 16 -16.79 -18.71 -10.93
C LEU A 16 -16.69 -18.87 -9.40
N VAL A 17 -16.70 -20.10 -8.90
CA VAL A 17 -16.57 -20.39 -7.47
C VAL A 17 -15.18 -20.03 -6.95
N LYS A 18 -14.10 -20.32 -7.68
CA LYS A 18 -12.73 -19.95 -7.29
C LYS A 18 -12.57 -18.43 -7.20
N VAL A 19 -13.05 -17.70 -8.19
CA VAL A 19 -13.00 -16.22 -8.19
C VAL A 19 -13.79 -15.63 -7.01
N ALA A 20 -14.94 -16.21 -6.68
CA ALA A 20 -15.73 -15.78 -5.52
C ALA A 20 -15.02 -16.06 -4.18
N LEU A 21 -14.36 -17.21 -4.03
CA LEU A 21 -13.60 -17.57 -2.82
C LEU A 21 -12.38 -16.65 -2.62
N ASP A 22 -11.63 -16.36 -3.67
CA ASP A 22 -10.48 -15.45 -3.60
C ASP A 22 -10.92 -14.02 -3.20
N ALA A 23 -12.06 -13.56 -3.70
CA ALA A 23 -12.63 -12.27 -3.34
C ALA A 23 -13.08 -12.22 -1.86
N LEU A 24 -13.63 -13.32 -1.32
CA LEU A 24 -14.02 -13.42 0.09
C LEU A 24 -12.80 -13.44 1.02
N ALA A 25 -11.74 -14.17 0.65
CA ALA A 25 -10.49 -14.20 1.41
C ALA A 25 -9.84 -12.81 1.49
N ALA A 26 -9.86 -12.04 0.39
CA ALA A 26 -9.36 -10.67 0.38
C ALA A 26 -10.18 -9.70 1.25
N ALA A 27 -11.47 -9.98 1.47
CA ALA A 27 -12.34 -9.14 2.30
C ALA A 27 -12.08 -9.31 3.81
N GLN A 28 -11.70 -10.51 4.27
CA GLN A 28 -11.44 -10.78 5.70
C GLN A 28 -10.19 -10.08 6.25
N VAL A 29 -9.19 -9.80 5.40
CA VAL A 29 -7.93 -9.14 5.82
C VAL A 29 -8.13 -7.66 6.21
N ASN A 30 -9.25 -7.03 5.86
CA ASN A 30 -9.49 -5.60 6.13
C ASN A 30 -10.23 -5.31 7.46
N GLN A 31 -10.58 -6.30 8.29
CA GLN A 31 -11.38 -6.07 9.50
C GLN A 31 -10.58 -5.86 10.81
N GLU A 32 -9.26 -6.03 10.84
CA GLU A 32 -8.51 -6.02 12.13
C GLU A 32 -7.78 -4.71 12.48
N ILE A 33 -8.04 -3.57 11.80
CA ILE A 33 -7.29 -2.30 12.05
C ILE A 33 -8.16 -1.19 12.71
N ASN A 34 -9.40 -1.45 13.11
CA ASN A 34 -10.26 -0.43 13.75
C ASN A 34 -10.54 -0.70 15.23
N GLY A 35 -9.49 -0.87 16.02
CA GLY A 35 -9.57 -1.07 17.47
C GLY A 35 -8.63 -0.16 18.27
N ILE A 36 -8.38 1.07 17.81
CA ILE A 36 -7.74 2.10 18.65
C ILE A 36 -8.83 3.07 19.09
N ASP A 37 -9.04 3.05 20.39
CA ASP A 37 -10.03 3.75 21.20
C ASP A 37 -9.64 5.25 21.27
N ASP A 38 -10.26 6.09 20.44
CA ASP A 38 -10.10 7.54 20.50
C ASP A 38 -10.96 8.11 21.65
N ASN A 39 -10.50 7.91 22.89
CA ASN A 39 -10.89 8.74 24.03
C ASN A 39 -9.94 9.94 24.12
N GLU A 40 -10.27 11.04 23.46
CA GLU A 40 -9.71 12.35 23.84
C GLU A 40 -10.74 13.47 23.60
N GLU A 41 -11.67 13.58 24.55
CA GLU A 41 -12.52 14.76 24.75
C GLU A 41 -11.63 15.95 25.17
N THR A 42 -11.29 16.80 24.19
CA THR A 42 -10.53 18.03 24.43
C THR A 42 -11.36 19.05 25.21
N ARG A 43 -11.14 19.11 26.53
CA ARG A 43 -11.52 20.26 27.38
C ARG A 43 -10.55 21.41 27.11
N LEU A 44 -11.02 22.39 26.35
CA LEU A 44 -10.52 23.76 26.43
C LEU A 44 -10.98 24.37 27.75
N ASP A 45 -10.06 24.67 28.65
CA ASP A 45 -9.90 25.98 29.31
C ASP A 45 -8.98 25.91 30.55
N GLN A 46 -8.23 27.00 30.74
CA GLN A 46 -7.52 27.45 31.95
C GLN A 46 -6.03 27.08 32.09
N ILE A 47 -5.22 27.99 31.57
CA ILE A 47 -3.92 28.38 32.11
C ILE A 47 -4.18 29.20 33.38
N ALA A 48 -3.70 28.72 34.53
CA ALA A 48 -3.03 29.49 35.59
C ALA A 48 -2.59 28.54 36.72
N ASP A 49 -1.51 28.93 37.39
CA ASP A 49 -1.03 28.45 38.69
C ASP A 49 -0.10 27.22 38.71
N GLU A 50 1.20 27.54 38.68
CA GLU A 50 2.17 27.33 39.76
C GLU A 50 2.21 25.96 40.50
N ASN A 51 3.41 25.36 40.47
CA ASN A 51 4.01 24.49 41.48
C ASN A 51 3.30 23.15 41.82
N ASP A 52 3.90 22.03 41.39
CA ASP A 52 4.69 21.21 42.32
C ASP A 52 5.39 20.06 41.59
N VAL A 53 6.67 19.91 41.93
CA VAL A 53 7.55 18.83 41.55
C VAL A 53 7.08 17.56 42.26
N MET A 54 6.70 16.53 41.52
CA MET A 54 6.58 15.17 42.07
C MET A 54 7.65 14.29 41.44
N ASP A 55 8.67 14.02 42.24
CA ASP A 55 9.62 12.92 42.05
C ASP A 55 8.86 11.59 42.15
N ILE A 56 8.88 10.80 41.08
CA ILE A 56 8.43 9.41 41.08
C ILE A 56 9.68 8.55 40.85
N GLU A 57 10.24 8.10 41.97
CA GLU A 57 11.24 7.03 42.01
C GLU A 57 10.55 5.65 41.92
N ASP A 58 11.20 4.75 41.18
CA ASP A 58 11.35 3.31 41.42
C ASP A 58 10.13 2.46 41.84
N ASP A 59 9.77 1.48 41.00
CA ASP A 59 10.26 0.10 41.19
C ASP A 59 9.55 -0.91 40.25
N ALA A 60 10.37 -1.79 39.65
CA ALA A 60 10.23 -3.26 39.55
C ALA A 60 8.85 -3.84 39.11
N GLU A 61 8.67 -4.73 38.12
CA GLU A 61 9.37 -5.98 37.78
C GLU A 61 8.93 -6.44 36.36
N ARG A 62 9.83 -6.76 35.44
CA ARG A 62 10.30 -8.13 35.13
C ARG A 62 9.20 -9.15 34.76
N GLY A 63 8.59 -8.98 33.59
CA GLY A 63 7.87 -10.06 32.88
C GLY A 63 8.76 -10.71 31.83
N GLN A 64 9.07 -11.99 32.00
CA GLN A 64 10.02 -12.77 31.19
C GLN A 64 9.49 -13.06 29.78
N SER A 65 10.39 -12.85 28.83
CA SER A 65 10.30 -13.18 27.41
C SER A 65 9.93 -14.65 27.17
N ALA A 66 8.83 -14.87 26.45
CA ALA A 66 8.66 -16.10 25.70
C ALA A 66 9.47 -15.95 24.40
N GLU A 67 10.61 -16.64 24.32
CA GLU A 67 11.41 -16.80 23.11
C GLU A 67 10.59 -17.55 22.06
N ALA A 68 9.85 -16.80 21.25
CA ALA A 68 9.36 -17.29 19.98
C ALA A 68 10.57 -17.46 19.05
N THR A 69 11.05 -18.70 18.95
CA THR A 69 11.98 -19.15 17.92
C THR A 69 11.37 -18.84 16.56
N THR A 70 11.67 -17.66 16.05
CA THR A 70 11.32 -17.30 14.68
C THR A 70 12.08 -18.27 13.77
N PRO A 71 11.39 -18.95 12.82
CA PRO A 71 12.06 -19.80 11.85
C PRO A 71 13.10 -18.97 11.08
N PRO A 72 14.24 -19.57 10.69
CA PRO A 72 15.28 -18.87 9.93
C PRO A 72 14.63 -18.23 8.71
N THR A 73 14.56 -16.90 8.74
CA THR A 73 14.02 -16.10 7.66
C THR A 73 14.93 -16.35 6.46
N ALA A 74 14.43 -17.14 5.51
CA ALA A 74 15.10 -17.36 4.24
C ALA A 74 15.52 -15.99 3.71
N GLU A 75 16.83 -15.78 3.55
CA GLU A 75 17.40 -14.53 3.08
C GLU A 75 16.81 -14.22 1.70
N PHE A 76 15.75 -13.41 1.67
CA PHE A 76 15.15 -12.90 0.45
C PHE A 76 16.19 -11.98 -0.18
N LYS A 77 17.02 -12.54 -1.08
CA LYS A 77 17.92 -11.78 -1.95
C LYS A 77 17.09 -10.80 -2.77
N SER A 78 16.94 -9.59 -2.24
CA SER A 78 16.27 -8.49 -2.89
C SER A 78 17.21 -7.94 -3.95
N GLY A 79 16.88 -8.14 -5.23
CA GLY A 79 17.61 -7.53 -6.33
C GLY A 79 17.49 -6.01 -6.32
N LEU A 80 18.56 -5.31 -6.70
CA LEU A 80 18.48 -3.88 -7.01
C LEU A 80 18.15 -3.72 -8.50
N TRP A 81 17.14 -2.91 -8.78
CA TRP A 81 16.73 -2.52 -10.12
C TRP A 81 17.14 -1.08 -10.39
N GLN A 82 17.70 -0.82 -11.56
CA GLN A 82 18.08 0.53 -11.96
C GLN A 82 17.21 0.99 -13.13
N CYS A 83 16.63 2.19 -13.00
CA CYS A 83 15.88 2.81 -14.09
C CYS A 83 16.84 3.20 -15.21
N GLN A 84 16.61 2.72 -16.43
CA GLN A 84 17.49 3.04 -17.56
C GLN A 84 17.48 4.51 -17.99
N VAL A 85 16.40 5.24 -17.68
CA VAL A 85 16.25 6.64 -18.10
C VAL A 85 16.91 7.60 -17.11
N CYS A 86 16.64 7.45 -15.82
CA CYS A 86 17.14 8.36 -14.78
C CYS A 86 18.22 7.77 -13.87
N GLN A 87 18.62 6.52 -14.11
CA GLN A 87 19.66 5.79 -13.36
C GLN A 87 19.37 5.61 -11.86
N LYS A 88 18.14 5.89 -11.40
CA LYS A 88 17.71 5.72 -10.02
C LYS A 88 17.58 4.24 -9.68
N GLN A 89 18.18 3.83 -8.56
CA GLN A 89 18.11 2.47 -8.04
C GLN A 89 16.90 2.29 -7.12
N MET A 90 16.27 1.12 -7.19
CA MET A 90 15.10 0.72 -6.40
C MET A 90 15.18 -0.76 -6.04
N ILE A 91 14.54 -1.14 -4.94
CA ILE A 91 14.56 -2.51 -4.42
C ILE A 91 13.46 -3.33 -5.11
N GLU A 92 13.80 -4.52 -5.63
CA GLU A 92 12.90 -5.43 -6.37
C GLU A 92 11.64 -5.80 -5.59
N SER A 93 11.79 -6.01 -4.27
CA SER A 93 10.69 -6.42 -3.40
C SER A 93 9.54 -5.42 -3.38
N HIS A 94 9.75 -4.19 -3.87
CA HIS A 94 8.74 -3.13 -3.90
C HIS A 94 8.27 -2.86 -5.34
N THR A 95 7.60 -3.82 -5.98
CA THR A 95 6.98 -3.65 -7.32
C THR A 95 6.15 -2.36 -7.44
N HIS A 96 5.40 -2.01 -6.39
CA HIS A 96 4.63 -0.76 -6.36
C HIS A 96 5.50 0.50 -6.47
N SER A 97 6.72 0.49 -5.93
CA SER A 97 7.66 1.61 -6.05
C SER A 97 8.15 1.78 -7.49
N LEU A 98 8.45 0.66 -8.18
CA LEU A 98 8.82 0.69 -9.59
C LEU A 98 7.70 1.30 -10.44
N LEU A 99 6.46 0.84 -10.23
CA LEU A 99 5.30 1.34 -10.98
C LEU A 99 5.00 2.82 -10.70
N LYS A 100 5.10 3.26 -9.45
CA LYS A 100 4.97 4.68 -9.11
C LYS A 100 6.04 5.52 -9.80
N HIS A 101 7.28 5.03 -9.82
CA HIS A 101 8.37 5.70 -10.50
C HIS A 101 8.11 5.82 -12.01
N ILE A 102 7.68 4.75 -12.67
CA ILE A 102 7.30 4.76 -14.10
C ILE A 102 6.19 5.78 -14.36
N GLY A 103 5.17 5.83 -13.49
CA GLY A 103 4.09 6.81 -13.61
C GLY A 103 4.58 8.26 -13.64
N THR A 104 5.70 8.57 -12.98
CA THR A 104 6.30 9.92 -13.06
C THR A 104 6.96 10.21 -14.40
N HIS A 105 7.51 9.22 -15.08
CA HIS A 105 8.10 9.38 -16.41
C HIS A 105 7.02 9.47 -17.50
N GLU A 106 5.99 8.62 -17.42
CA GLU A 106 4.93 8.53 -18.43
C GLU A 106 3.81 9.57 -18.21
N ASN A 107 3.95 10.48 -17.24
CA ASN A 107 2.93 11.48 -16.88
C ASN A 107 1.54 10.84 -16.67
N ILE A 108 1.49 9.69 -16.01
CA ILE A 108 0.23 9.03 -15.67
C ILE A 108 -0.32 9.73 -14.43
N PHE A 109 -1.56 10.23 -14.51
CA PHE A 109 -2.16 11.01 -13.43
C PHE A 109 -3.33 10.28 -12.78
N CYS A 110 -3.40 10.35 -11.45
CA CYS A 110 -4.58 9.97 -10.68
C CYS A 110 -5.53 11.18 -10.58
N ARG A 111 -6.80 10.99 -10.95
CA ARG A 111 -7.83 12.04 -10.84
C ARG A 111 -8.48 12.02 -9.46
N CYS A 112 -8.86 13.19 -8.95
CA CYS A 112 -9.60 13.28 -7.71
C CYS A 112 -10.98 12.60 -7.83
N PRO A 113 -11.39 11.72 -6.89
CA PRO A 113 -12.69 11.05 -6.93
C PRO A 113 -13.88 11.96 -6.56
N ILE A 114 -13.62 13.13 -5.97
CA ILE A 114 -14.63 14.08 -5.52
C ILE A 114 -15.28 14.79 -6.71
N ALA A 115 -16.61 14.76 -6.78
CA ALA A 115 -17.36 15.40 -7.86
C ALA A 115 -17.11 16.92 -7.86
N GLY A 116 -16.85 17.49 -9.04
CA GLY A 116 -16.52 18.91 -9.20
C GLY A 116 -15.05 19.26 -8.93
N CYS A 117 -14.24 18.34 -8.43
CA CYS A 117 -12.80 18.56 -8.30
C CYS A 117 -12.07 18.12 -9.57
N ALA A 118 -11.50 19.07 -10.32
CA ALA A 118 -10.73 18.80 -11.54
C ALA A 118 -9.24 18.50 -11.25
N LYS A 119 -8.84 18.41 -9.98
CA LYS A 119 -7.43 18.21 -9.63
C LYS A 119 -6.96 16.81 -10.04
N THR A 120 -5.77 16.78 -10.63
CA THR A 120 -5.04 15.55 -10.90
C THR A 120 -3.70 15.57 -10.17
N CYS A 121 -3.23 14.38 -9.79
CA CYS A 121 -2.00 14.16 -9.03
C CYS A 121 -1.12 13.17 -9.78
N ARG A 122 0.21 13.37 -9.74
CA ARG A 122 1.18 12.48 -10.39
C ARG A 122 1.37 11.13 -9.68
N THR A 123 0.96 11.05 -8.42
CA THR A 123 1.14 9.85 -7.60
C THR A 123 -0.09 9.60 -6.73
N THR A 124 -0.30 8.35 -6.34
CA THR A 124 -1.38 7.96 -5.42
C THR A 124 -1.20 8.61 -4.05
N SER A 125 0.03 8.70 -3.54
CA SER A 125 0.35 9.42 -2.30
C SER A 125 -0.03 10.91 -2.40
N GLY A 126 0.30 11.56 -3.53
CA GLY A 126 -0.08 12.96 -3.75
C GLY A 126 -1.60 13.16 -3.83
N LEU A 127 -2.34 12.18 -4.36
CA LEU A 127 -3.79 12.20 -4.35
C LEU A 127 -4.36 12.08 -2.92
N ARG A 128 -3.80 11.21 -2.08
CA ARG A 128 -4.20 11.10 -0.66
C ARG A 128 -3.96 12.40 0.10
N THR A 129 -2.78 13.01 -0.06
CA THR A 129 -2.48 14.32 0.53
C THR A 129 -3.44 15.40 0.01
N HIS A 130 -3.79 15.38 -1.28
CA HIS A 130 -4.78 16.31 -1.84
C HIS A 130 -6.16 16.14 -1.19
N LEU A 131 -6.64 14.89 -1.04
CA LEU A 131 -7.91 14.60 -0.36
C LEU A 131 -7.90 15.12 1.08
N GLN A 132 -6.83 14.87 1.83
CA GLN A 132 -6.72 15.30 3.22
C GLN A 132 -6.65 16.83 3.34
N ASN A 133 -5.87 17.51 2.51
CA ASN A 133 -5.63 18.95 2.66
C ASN A 133 -6.74 19.81 2.06
N TYR A 134 -7.29 19.41 0.92
CA TYR A 134 -8.25 20.22 0.16
C TYR A 134 -9.71 19.83 0.42
N HIS A 135 -9.96 18.55 0.69
CA HIS A 135 -11.30 18.05 0.98
C HIS A 135 -11.52 17.72 2.45
N ARG A 136 -10.47 17.74 3.29
CA ARG A 136 -10.53 17.31 4.70
C ARG A 136 -11.06 15.89 4.86
N LEU A 137 -10.77 15.03 3.88
CA LEU A 137 -11.21 13.62 3.85
C LEU A 137 -9.99 12.70 3.89
N ARG A 138 -10.02 11.69 4.76
CA ARG A 138 -9.12 10.52 4.67
C ARG A 138 -9.75 9.48 3.75
N ALA A 139 -8.97 8.48 3.36
CA ALA A 139 -9.46 7.39 2.51
C ALA A 139 -10.64 6.63 3.15
N ALA A 140 -10.63 6.49 4.48
CA ALA A 140 -11.69 5.84 5.25
C ALA A 140 -12.99 6.67 5.31
N ASP A 141 -12.90 8.00 5.18
CA ASP A 141 -14.05 8.91 5.26
C ASP A 141 -14.78 9.05 3.89
N LEU A 142 -14.29 8.38 2.84
CA LEU A 142 -14.89 8.42 1.51
C LEU A 142 -16.17 7.59 1.47
N SER A 143 -17.23 8.14 0.87
CA SER A 143 -18.42 7.34 0.52
C SER A 143 -18.04 6.17 -0.38
N ALA A 144 -18.83 5.09 -0.36
CA ALA A 144 -18.60 3.91 -1.19
C ALA A 144 -18.39 4.26 -2.69
N LYS A 145 -19.15 5.23 -3.21
CA LYS A 145 -19.03 5.71 -4.59
C LYS A 145 -17.70 6.43 -4.85
N GLN A 146 -17.25 7.28 -3.92
CA GLN A 146 -15.96 7.98 -4.04
C GLN A 146 -14.79 7.00 -3.88
N HIS A 147 -14.89 6.07 -2.94
CA HIS A 147 -13.90 5.02 -2.74
C HIS A 147 -13.76 4.15 -3.99
N GLY A 148 -14.88 3.73 -4.60
CA GLY A 148 -14.86 2.99 -5.87
C GLY A 148 -14.15 3.76 -6.99
N ARG A 149 -14.37 5.07 -7.12
CA ARG A 149 -13.66 5.92 -8.10
C ARG A 149 -12.17 6.03 -7.79
N LEU A 150 -11.78 6.09 -6.52
CA LEU A 150 -10.38 6.14 -6.10
C LEU A 150 -9.67 4.85 -6.51
N LEU A 151 -10.22 3.69 -6.14
CA LEU A 151 -9.65 2.38 -6.49
C LEU A 151 -9.56 2.16 -8.00
N GLU A 152 -10.61 2.57 -8.74
CA GLU A 152 -10.61 2.54 -10.20
C GLU A 152 -9.45 3.36 -10.80
N GLY A 153 -9.23 4.55 -10.27
CA GLY A 153 -8.13 5.43 -10.68
C GLY A 153 -6.76 4.84 -10.34
N GLU A 154 -6.59 4.28 -9.15
CA GLU A 154 -5.34 3.60 -8.76
C GLU A 154 -5.07 2.37 -9.64
N ARG A 155 -6.08 1.55 -9.92
CA ARG A 155 -5.95 0.38 -10.80
C ARG A 155 -5.48 0.79 -12.19
N LYS A 156 -6.15 1.77 -12.81
CA LYS A 156 -5.77 2.30 -14.13
C LYS A 156 -4.35 2.87 -14.15
N PHE A 157 -3.95 3.55 -13.08
CA PHE A 157 -2.58 4.07 -12.94
C PHE A 157 -1.55 2.93 -12.97
N TYR A 158 -1.73 1.91 -12.14
CA TYR A 158 -0.77 0.80 -12.03
C TYR A 158 -0.77 -0.10 -13.26
N GLU A 159 -1.93 -0.34 -13.87
CA GLU A 159 -2.04 -1.08 -15.12
C GLU A 159 -1.29 -0.36 -16.25
N SER A 160 -1.53 0.94 -16.40
CA SER A 160 -0.82 1.76 -17.39
C SER A 160 0.69 1.76 -17.13
N ALA A 161 1.14 1.97 -15.89
CA ALA A 161 2.55 1.94 -15.54
C ALA A 161 3.20 0.57 -15.80
N ARG A 162 2.48 -0.52 -15.56
CA ARG A 162 2.98 -1.89 -15.77
C ARG A 162 3.27 -2.16 -17.25
N ASN A 163 2.47 -1.61 -18.16
CA ASN A 163 2.70 -1.74 -19.60
C ASN A 163 4.02 -1.11 -20.07
N HIS A 164 4.61 -0.22 -19.26
CA HIS A 164 5.89 0.41 -19.54
C HIS A 164 7.05 -0.19 -18.73
N LEU A 165 6.83 -1.20 -17.90
CA LEU A 165 7.84 -1.76 -16.99
C LEU A 165 9.12 -2.18 -17.73
N ALA A 166 8.98 -2.94 -18.83
CA ALA A 166 10.12 -3.43 -19.60
C ALA A 166 10.97 -2.31 -20.23
N ARG A 167 10.39 -1.13 -20.48
CA ARG A 167 11.09 0.03 -21.07
C ARG A 167 12.04 0.69 -20.08
N TYR A 168 11.64 0.79 -18.81
CA TYR A 168 12.43 1.45 -17.76
C TYR A 168 13.29 0.46 -16.97
N PHE A 169 12.80 -0.77 -16.86
CA PHE A 169 13.36 -1.86 -16.06
C PHE A 169 13.35 -3.16 -16.88
N PRO A 170 14.24 -3.29 -17.88
CA PRO A 170 14.33 -4.53 -18.64
C PRO A 170 14.94 -5.64 -17.76
N PRO A 171 14.67 -6.93 -18.07
CA PRO A 171 15.13 -8.06 -17.26
C PRO A 171 16.65 -8.13 -17.03
N GLY A 172 17.45 -7.55 -17.93
CA GLY A 172 18.90 -7.46 -17.82
C GLY A 172 19.43 -6.27 -17.01
N ALA A 173 18.58 -5.37 -16.53
CA ALA A 173 18.97 -4.22 -15.69
C ALA A 173 19.07 -4.55 -14.20
N LYS A 174 18.98 -5.84 -13.83
CA LYS A 174 19.25 -6.32 -12.48
C LYS A 174 20.74 -6.17 -12.21
N LEU A 175 21.10 -5.32 -11.26
CA LEU A 175 22.47 -5.25 -10.77
C LEU A 175 22.69 -6.53 -9.96
N GLN A 176 23.41 -7.50 -10.55
CA GLN A 176 23.91 -8.65 -9.80
C GLN A 176 24.82 -8.11 -8.70
N GLN A 177 24.52 -8.48 -7.46
CA GLN A 177 25.44 -8.24 -6.35
C GLN A 177 26.79 -8.85 -6.72
N GLN A 178 27.86 -8.07 -6.66
CA GLN A 178 29.20 -8.62 -6.75
C GLN A 178 29.33 -9.65 -5.63
N PRO A 179 29.74 -10.89 -5.92
CA PRO A 179 30.01 -11.86 -4.86
C PRO A 179 31.06 -11.24 -3.94
N ASP A 180 30.76 -11.22 -2.65
CA ASP A 180 31.66 -10.73 -1.61
C ASP A 180 33.04 -11.34 -1.86
N HIS A 181 34.03 -10.47 -2.04
CA HIS A 181 35.42 -10.83 -2.25
C HIS A 181 35.80 -11.95 -1.27
N GLU A 182 36.09 -13.13 -1.82
CA GLU A 182 36.68 -14.24 -1.10
C GLU A 182 37.87 -13.70 -0.31
N ALA A 183 37.78 -13.82 1.02
CA ALA A 183 38.85 -13.50 1.93
C ALA A 183 40.06 -14.38 1.58
N SER A 184 40.96 -13.85 0.76
CA SER A 184 42.36 -14.22 0.81
C SER A 184 42.84 -13.84 2.20
N THR A 185 43.07 -14.80 3.08
CA THR A 185 44.37 -15.40 3.42
C THR A 185 44.27 -16.14 4.74
#